data_AF-A0A954BDR2-F1
#
_entry.id   AF-A0A954BDR2-F1
#
_cell.length_a   1.000
_cell.length_b   1.000
_cell.length_c   1.000
_cell.angle_alpha   90.00
_cell.angle_beta   90.00
_cell.angle_gamma   90.00
#
_symmetry.space_group_name_H-M   'P 1'
#
loop_
_entity.id
_entity.type
_entity.pdbx_description
1 polymer ?
#
loop_
_entity_poly.entity_id
_entity_poly.type
_entity_poly.pdbx_seq_one_letter_code
_entity_poly.pdbx_strand_id
1 'polypeptide(L)'
;MNLFETYTGHPDAIGLHLNAYMGELSAGDPLLVATGTDAVLFAGDGGAPSILNFRLGTRGFKELTAISHLGVAIPYLRRLYELGYPDWKKDTARLRDSVEAVRKANSPSFWRDDVAAKAFRGREEKISAMTDYACAATLRVLEMLLEDPSRVDFDYLRREWLDVTESGDFPIAMNDMMAATFALVLLDAAYRMNLWLRQQGIRWDRLMVLISGKAGRPTAAVTWQTNSLCHMLWQASGKVLSPERLYIAPHSP
;
A
#
# COMPACT_ATOMS: atom_id res chain seq x y z
N MET A 1 -46.01 -16.43 22.67
CA MET A 1 -44.93 -15.44 22.86
C MET A 1 -43.69 -16.22 23.27
N ASN A 2 -42.73 -16.37 22.36
CA ASN A 2 -41.52 -17.15 22.59
C ASN A 2 -40.49 -16.26 23.31
N LEU A 3 -39.89 -16.74 24.41
CA LEU A 3 -38.85 -16.03 25.16
C LEU A 3 -37.71 -15.53 24.27
N PHE A 4 -37.36 -16.30 23.23
CA PHE A 4 -36.36 -15.90 22.24
C PHE A 4 -36.77 -14.62 21.50
N GLU A 5 -38.00 -14.57 20.99
CA GLU A 5 -38.55 -13.46 20.19
C GLU A 5 -38.75 -12.17 20.99
N THR A 6 -38.99 -12.29 22.29
CA THR A 6 -39.06 -11.13 23.20
C THR A 6 -37.72 -10.38 23.24
N TYR A 7 -36.60 -11.09 23.16
CA TYR A 7 -35.27 -10.47 23.22
C TYR A 7 -34.67 -10.18 21.84
N THR A 8 -34.79 -11.11 20.88
CA THR A 8 -34.16 -11.02 19.54
C THR A 8 -34.94 -11.77 18.46
N GLY A 9 -34.58 -11.63 17.18
CA GLY A 9 -35.16 -12.42 16.09
C GLY A 9 -36.57 -11.99 15.61
N HIS A 10 -37.16 -10.95 16.21
CA HIS A 10 -38.41 -10.33 15.79
C HIS A 10 -38.24 -8.79 15.70
N PRO A 11 -38.88 -8.07 14.76
CA PRO A 11 -38.73 -6.61 14.62
C PRO A 11 -39.05 -5.78 15.89
N ASP A 12 -39.99 -6.27 16.71
CA ASP A 12 -40.44 -5.62 17.96
C ASP A 12 -39.69 -6.13 19.22
N ALA A 13 -38.52 -6.76 19.02
CA ALA A 13 -37.75 -7.33 20.12
C ALA A 13 -37.01 -6.27 20.94
N ILE A 14 -36.86 -6.50 22.24
CA ILE A 14 -36.18 -5.57 23.18
C ILE A 14 -34.78 -5.17 22.68
N GLY A 15 -34.00 -6.13 22.17
CA GLY A 15 -32.66 -5.86 21.65
C GLY A 15 -32.66 -4.92 20.44
N LEU A 16 -33.66 -5.00 19.56
CA LEU A 16 -33.77 -4.10 18.42
C LEU A 16 -34.20 -2.69 18.84
N HIS A 17 -35.10 -2.56 19.82
CA HIS A 17 -35.48 -1.26 20.37
C HIS A 17 -34.29 -0.53 20.99
N LEU A 18 -33.48 -1.23 21.79
CA LEU A 18 -32.28 -0.65 22.36
C LEU A 18 -31.28 -0.23 21.27
N ASN A 19 -31.03 -1.08 20.27
CA ASN A 19 -30.13 -0.75 19.16
C ASN A 19 -30.61 0.46 18.36
N ALA A 20 -31.91 0.57 18.09
CA ALA A 20 -32.49 1.70 17.37
C ALA A 20 -32.32 3.01 18.17
N TYR A 21 -32.68 3.00 19.46
CA TYR A 21 -32.54 4.17 20.33
C TYR A 21 -31.07 4.58 20.52
N MET A 22 -30.16 3.62 20.68
CA MET A 22 -28.71 3.89 20.74
C MET A 22 -28.17 4.44 19.41
N GLY A 23 -28.75 4.02 18.27
CA GLY A 23 -28.45 4.58 16.96
C GLY A 23 -28.89 6.04 16.83
N GLU A 24 -30.05 6.40 17.35
CA GLU A 24 -30.51 7.81 17.40
C GLU A 24 -29.59 8.67 18.28
N LEU A 25 -29.21 8.17 19.46
CA LEU A 25 -28.29 8.88 20.35
C LEU A 25 -26.88 9.06 19.79
N SER A 26 -26.47 8.17 18.87
CA SER A 26 -25.17 8.20 18.20
C SER A 26 -25.23 8.67 16.74
N ALA A 27 -26.37 9.20 16.27
CA ALA A 27 -26.55 9.62 14.88
C ALA A 27 -25.50 10.67 14.43
N GLY A 28 -25.03 11.50 15.34
CA GLY A 28 -23.98 12.51 15.10
C GLY A 28 -22.55 12.00 15.31
N ASP A 29 -22.33 10.72 15.59
CA ASP A 29 -21.00 10.16 15.73
C ASP A 29 -20.39 9.89 14.36
N PRO A 30 -19.14 10.31 14.12
CA PRO A 30 -18.51 10.08 12.83
C PRO A 30 -18.15 8.60 12.66
N LEU A 31 -18.27 8.11 11.43
CA LEU A 31 -17.84 6.79 11.01
C LEU A 31 -16.80 6.91 9.90
N LEU A 32 -15.60 6.37 10.13
CA LEU A 32 -14.59 6.23 9.10
C LEU A 32 -14.58 4.78 8.58
N VAL A 33 -14.92 4.60 7.31
CA VAL A 33 -14.81 3.31 6.63
C VAL A 33 -13.58 3.33 5.74
N ALA A 34 -12.62 2.48 6.04
CA ALA A 34 -11.48 2.26 5.17
C ALA A 34 -11.65 0.95 4.41
N THR A 35 -11.51 1.03 3.10
CA THR A 35 -11.50 -0.11 2.18
C THR A 35 -10.06 -0.49 1.82
N GLY A 36 -9.87 -1.39 0.86
CA GLY A 36 -8.54 -1.70 0.32
C GLY A 36 -7.83 -0.52 -0.36
N THR A 37 -8.58 0.50 -0.79
CA THR A 37 -8.07 1.61 -1.63
C THR A 37 -8.50 3.01 -1.19
N ASP A 38 -9.65 3.12 -0.55
CA ASP A 38 -10.33 4.38 -0.26
C ASP A 38 -10.70 4.46 1.21
N ALA A 39 -10.64 5.67 1.77
CA ALA A 39 -11.19 6.00 3.07
C ALA A 39 -12.40 6.92 2.87
N VAL A 40 -13.51 6.59 3.54
CA VAL A 40 -14.77 7.33 3.50
C VAL A 40 -15.11 7.76 4.91
N LEU A 41 -15.18 9.07 5.14
CA LEU A 41 -15.65 9.62 6.40
C LEU A 41 -17.10 10.05 6.26
N PHE A 42 -17.98 9.41 7.03
CA PHE A 42 -19.33 9.87 7.29
C PHE A 42 -19.29 10.75 8.53
N ALA A 43 -19.67 12.03 8.41
CA ALA A 43 -19.56 12.99 9.51
C ALA A 43 -20.58 12.79 10.65
N GLY A 44 -21.66 12.05 10.38
CA GLY A 44 -22.84 11.95 11.25
C GLY A 44 -23.94 12.94 10.83
N ASP A 45 -25.12 12.80 11.43
CA ASP A 45 -26.29 13.67 11.29
C ASP A 45 -26.72 13.95 9.83
N GLY A 46 -26.54 12.97 8.94
CA GLY A 46 -26.87 13.10 7.51
C GLY A 46 -25.92 13.99 6.70
N GLY A 47 -24.78 14.38 7.28
CA GLY A 47 -23.73 15.12 6.59
C GLY A 47 -23.16 14.35 5.39
N ALA A 48 -22.80 15.09 4.34
CA ALA A 48 -22.23 14.50 3.13
C ALA A 48 -20.91 13.76 3.43
N PRO A 49 -20.69 12.56 2.88
CA PRO A 49 -19.46 11.82 3.08
C PRO A 49 -18.28 12.50 2.37
N SER A 50 -17.11 12.38 2.98
CA SER A 50 -15.83 12.82 2.42
C SER A 50 -15.01 11.59 2.03
N ILE A 51 -14.38 11.60 0.85
CA ILE A 51 -13.71 10.41 0.30
C ILE A 51 -12.25 10.76 -0.03
N LEU A 52 -11.34 9.85 0.32
CA LEU A 52 -9.93 9.91 -0.04
C LEU A 52 -9.48 8.58 -0.66
N ASN A 53 -9.02 8.61 -1.91
CA ASN A 53 -8.24 7.52 -2.48
C ASN A 53 -6.79 7.57 -1.97
N PHE A 54 -6.35 6.57 -1.23
CA PHE A 54 -5.01 6.57 -0.62
C PHE A 54 -4.03 5.56 -1.24
N ARG A 55 -4.45 4.77 -2.24
CA ARG A 55 -3.62 3.69 -2.83
C ARG A 55 -3.60 3.62 -4.36
N LEU A 56 -4.53 2.88 -4.99
CA LEU A 56 -4.37 2.45 -6.39
C LEU A 56 -4.60 3.56 -7.44
N GLY A 57 -5.18 4.69 -7.06
CA GLY A 57 -5.47 5.82 -7.95
C GLY A 57 -4.47 6.97 -7.89
N THR A 58 -3.42 6.86 -7.07
CA THR A 58 -2.56 8.01 -6.75
C THR A 58 -1.31 8.01 -7.63
N ARG A 59 -1.02 9.14 -8.27
CA ARG A 59 0.21 9.31 -9.06
C ARG A 59 1.44 9.07 -8.17
N GLY A 60 2.46 8.44 -8.73
CA GLY A 60 3.66 8.02 -8.01
C GLY A 60 3.52 6.64 -7.37
N PHE A 61 2.30 6.14 -7.08
CA PHE A 61 2.12 4.80 -6.52
C PHE A 61 2.56 3.72 -7.53
N LYS A 62 2.02 3.76 -8.75
CA LYS A 62 2.30 2.73 -9.77
C LYS A 62 3.77 2.75 -10.19
N GLU A 63 4.30 3.95 -10.34
CA GLU A 63 5.67 4.24 -10.74
C GLU A 63 6.66 3.68 -9.72
N LEU A 64 6.54 4.04 -8.44
CA LEU A 64 7.43 3.54 -7.39
C LEU A 64 7.24 2.05 -7.12
N THR A 65 6.00 1.56 -7.19
CA THR A 65 5.68 0.14 -7.00
C THR A 65 6.23 -0.70 -8.15
N ALA A 66 6.29 -0.19 -9.38
CA ALA A 66 6.91 -0.89 -10.49
C ALA A 66 8.41 -1.09 -10.26
N ILE A 67 9.09 -0.05 -9.75
CA ILE A 67 10.53 -0.12 -9.41
C ILE A 67 10.78 -1.08 -8.24
N SER A 68 9.99 -1.04 -7.18
CA SER A 68 10.15 -1.95 -6.04
C SER A 68 9.98 -3.41 -6.44
N HIS A 69 9.03 -3.71 -7.33
CA HIS A 69 8.78 -5.08 -7.79
C HIS A 69 9.89 -5.66 -8.67
N LEU A 70 10.84 -4.86 -9.17
CA LEU A 70 12.00 -5.40 -9.89
C LEU A 70 12.79 -6.37 -9.00
N GLY A 71 12.97 -6.05 -7.71
CA GLY A 71 13.66 -6.91 -6.74
C GLY A 71 12.99 -8.26 -6.50
N VAL A 72 11.69 -8.39 -6.82
CA VAL A 72 10.95 -9.66 -6.74
C VAL A 72 10.87 -10.36 -8.10
N ALA A 73 10.71 -9.58 -9.18
CA ALA A 73 10.53 -10.10 -10.53
C ALA A 73 11.75 -10.89 -11.01
N ILE A 74 12.97 -10.45 -10.71
CA ILE A 74 14.20 -11.15 -11.13
C ILE A 74 14.33 -12.54 -10.48
N PRO A 75 14.21 -12.70 -9.14
CA PRO A 75 14.14 -14.03 -8.52
C PRO A 75 13.04 -14.92 -9.10
N TYR A 76 11.90 -14.35 -9.50
CA TYR A 76 10.81 -15.11 -10.12
C TYR A 76 11.20 -15.61 -11.51
N LEU A 77 11.83 -14.78 -12.34
CA LEU A 77 12.36 -15.19 -13.65
C LEU A 77 13.42 -16.29 -13.49
N ARG A 78 14.31 -16.15 -12.51
CA ARG A 78 15.27 -17.21 -12.17
C ARG A 78 14.56 -18.51 -11.77
N ARG A 79 13.51 -18.43 -10.96
CA ARG A 79 12.74 -19.62 -10.57
C ARG A 79 12.05 -20.28 -11.76
N LEU A 80 11.49 -19.49 -12.68
CA LEU A 80 10.89 -20.01 -13.91
C LEU A 80 11.91 -20.76 -14.78
N TYR A 81 13.14 -20.24 -14.87
CA TYR A 81 14.25 -20.92 -15.52
C TYR A 81 14.56 -22.29 -14.88
N GLU A 82 14.72 -22.36 -13.55
CA GLU A 82 15.01 -23.63 -12.85
C GLU A 82 13.91 -24.68 -13.00
N LEU A 83 12.65 -24.24 -13.13
CA LEU A 83 11.52 -25.12 -13.35
C LEU A 83 11.36 -25.57 -14.81
N GLY A 84 12.23 -25.10 -15.72
CA GLY A 84 12.16 -25.39 -17.14
C GLY A 84 10.93 -24.77 -17.83
N TYR A 85 10.39 -23.67 -17.30
CA TYR A 85 9.22 -23.02 -17.88
C TYR A 85 9.55 -22.45 -19.28
N PRO A 86 8.88 -22.88 -20.36
CA PRO A 86 9.36 -22.62 -21.73
C PRO A 86 9.48 -21.13 -22.09
N ASP A 87 8.64 -20.27 -21.53
CA ASP A 87 8.56 -18.85 -21.90
C ASP A 87 9.43 -17.92 -21.03
N TRP A 88 10.25 -18.45 -20.11
CA TRP A 88 11.04 -17.62 -19.19
C TRP A 88 11.90 -16.58 -19.93
N LYS A 89 12.51 -16.94 -21.08
CA LYS A 89 13.32 -16.01 -21.89
C LYS A 89 12.49 -14.87 -22.47
N LYS A 90 11.27 -15.16 -22.91
CA LYS A 90 10.35 -14.17 -23.49
C LYS A 90 9.89 -13.18 -22.41
N ASP A 91 9.58 -13.68 -21.22
CA ASP A 91 9.23 -12.84 -20.09
C ASP A 91 10.40 -11.95 -19.63
N THR A 92 11.62 -12.50 -19.59
CA THR A 92 12.84 -11.74 -19.30
C THR A 92 13.07 -10.62 -20.33
N ALA A 93 12.95 -10.91 -21.63
CA ALA A 93 13.11 -9.90 -22.68
C ALA A 93 12.03 -8.80 -22.59
N ARG A 94 10.76 -9.19 -22.37
CA ARG A 94 9.66 -8.23 -22.20
C ARG A 94 9.86 -7.32 -20.99
N LEU A 95 10.36 -7.86 -19.87
CA LEU A 95 10.69 -7.06 -18.70
C LEU A 95 11.83 -6.09 -18.99
N ARG A 96 12.90 -6.55 -19.66
CA ARG A 96 14.03 -5.69 -20.09
C ARG A 96 13.55 -4.50 -20.90
N ASP A 97 12.77 -4.75 -21.94
CA ASP A 97 12.27 -3.69 -22.83
C ASP A 97 11.38 -2.69 -22.05
N SER A 98 10.60 -3.16 -21.08
CA SER A 98 9.79 -2.31 -20.20
C SER A 98 10.64 -1.47 -19.26
N VAL A 99 11.69 -2.05 -18.66
CA VAL A 99 12.62 -1.34 -17.77
C VAL A 99 13.40 -0.26 -18.54
N GLU A 100 13.81 -0.56 -19.77
CA GLU A 100 14.48 0.41 -20.65
C GLU A 100 13.56 1.59 -20.99
N ALA A 101 12.31 1.31 -21.34
CA ALA A 101 11.32 2.36 -21.61
C ALA A 101 11.08 3.26 -20.38
N VAL A 102 10.96 2.68 -19.19
CA VAL A 102 10.83 3.44 -17.93
C VAL A 102 12.07 4.28 -17.68
N ARG A 103 13.26 3.72 -17.84
CA ARG A 103 14.53 4.44 -17.65
C ARG A 103 14.64 5.65 -18.58
N LYS A 104 14.24 5.49 -19.84
CA LYS A 104 14.24 6.57 -20.84
C LYS A 104 13.24 7.69 -20.51
N ALA A 105 12.09 7.35 -19.95
CA ALA A 105 11.07 8.32 -19.56
C ALA A 105 11.37 9.02 -18.21
N ASN A 106 12.19 8.39 -17.36
CA ASN A 106 12.50 8.88 -16.03
C ASN A 106 13.32 10.18 -16.06
N SER A 107 12.81 11.21 -15.40
CA SER A 107 13.48 12.50 -15.30
C SER A 107 13.02 13.25 -14.04
N PRO A 108 13.81 14.20 -13.51
CA PRO A 108 13.37 15.03 -12.40
C PRO A 108 12.10 15.83 -12.72
N SER A 109 11.92 16.28 -13.97
CA SER A 109 10.70 16.96 -14.42
C SER A 109 9.47 16.05 -14.37
N PHE A 110 9.59 14.78 -14.76
CA PHE A 110 8.48 13.83 -14.64
C PHE A 110 7.99 13.72 -13.19
N TRP A 111 8.91 13.58 -12.24
CA TRP A 111 8.55 13.49 -10.81
C TRP A 111 7.94 14.79 -10.27
N ARG A 112 8.44 15.95 -10.71
CA ARG A 112 7.97 17.26 -10.25
C ARG A 112 6.63 17.67 -10.87
N ASP A 113 6.48 17.46 -12.17
CA ASP A 113 5.45 18.10 -12.98
C ASP A 113 4.30 17.13 -13.30
N ASP A 114 4.60 15.85 -13.59
CA ASP A 114 3.59 14.84 -13.91
C ASP A 114 3.10 14.08 -12.68
N VAL A 115 4.04 13.49 -11.91
CA VAL A 115 3.70 12.82 -10.64
C VAL A 115 3.24 13.86 -9.62
N ALA A 116 4.00 14.94 -9.46
CA ALA A 116 3.66 16.14 -8.68
C ALA A 116 3.17 15.85 -7.24
N ALA A 117 3.67 14.77 -6.63
CA ALA A 117 3.31 14.40 -5.27
C ALA A 117 3.88 15.43 -4.28
N LYS A 118 3.01 16.09 -3.51
CA LYS A 118 3.41 17.16 -2.57
C LYS A 118 4.43 16.68 -1.54
N ALA A 119 4.34 15.41 -1.12
CA ALA A 119 5.24 14.81 -0.16
C ALA A 119 6.68 14.64 -0.69
N PHE A 120 6.88 14.71 -2.01
CA PHE A 120 8.19 14.52 -2.66
C PHE A 120 8.93 15.83 -2.95
N ARG A 121 8.32 16.98 -2.66
CA ARG A 121 8.89 18.30 -2.97
C ARG A 121 10.31 18.46 -2.40
N GLY A 122 11.25 18.82 -3.28
CA GLY A 122 12.66 18.99 -2.96
C GLY A 122 13.47 17.69 -2.96
N ARG A 123 12.89 16.57 -3.42
CA ARG A 123 13.55 15.25 -3.52
C ARG A 123 13.48 14.65 -4.93
N GLU A 124 12.92 15.36 -5.90
CA GLU A 124 12.63 14.86 -7.25
C GLU A 124 13.88 14.37 -7.96
N GLU A 125 15.00 15.08 -7.83
CA GLU A 125 16.30 14.65 -8.38
C GLU A 125 16.77 13.33 -7.76
N LYS A 126 16.63 13.17 -6.43
CA LYS A 126 17.03 11.94 -5.73
C LYS A 126 16.13 10.77 -6.11
N ILE A 127 14.83 11.00 -6.24
CA ILE A 127 13.88 9.98 -6.67
C ILE A 127 14.20 9.57 -8.11
N SER A 128 14.44 10.53 -9.01
CA SER A 128 14.86 10.25 -10.39
C SER A 128 16.15 9.45 -10.44
N ALA A 129 17.18 9.82 -9.66
CA ALA A 129 18.46 9.10 -9.63
C ALA A 129 18.32 7.67 -9.07
N MET A 130 17.52 7.50 -8.01
CA MET A 130 17.19 6.18 -7.45
C MET A 130 16.48 5.29 -8.48
N THR A 131 15.50 5.84 -9.21
CA THR A 131 14.81 5.13 -10.28
C THR A 131 15.75 4.76 -11.44
N ASP A 132 16.61 5.68 -11.88
CA ASP A 132 17.59 5.40 -12.94
C ASP A 132 18.55 4.28 -12.53
N TYR A 133 19.08 4.36 -11.31
CA TYR A 133 19.95 3.34 -10.74
C TYR A 133 19.27 1.97 -10.71
N ALA A 134 18.06 1.89 -10.16
CA ALA A 134 17.32 0.63 -10.06
C ALA A 134 17.06 0.01 -11.44
N CYS A 135 16.69 0.84 -12.44
CA CYS A 135 16.53 0.38 -13.81
C CYS A 135 17.85 -0.10 -14.42
N ALA A 136 18.93 0.66 -14.29
CA ALA A 136 20.25 0.31 -14.82
C ALA A 136 20.78 -1.00 -14.22
N ALA A 137 20.69 -1.13 -12.89
CA ALA A 137 21.11 -2.33 -12.17
C ALA A 137 20.30 -3.56 -12.62
N THR A 138 18.98 -3.40 -12.78
CA THR A 138 18.10 -4.48 -13.22
C THR A 138 18.39 -4.90 -14.66
N LEU A 139 18.60 -3.95 -15.59
CA LEU A 139 18.93 -4.25 -16.98
C LEU A 139 20.18 -5.12 -17.09
N ARG A 140 21.23 -4.80 -16.32
CA ARG A 140 22.46 -5.59 -16.28
C ARG A 140 22.19 -7.04 -15.86
N VAL A 141 21.36 -7.26 -14.83
CA VAL A 141 20.99 -8.63 -14.39
C VAL A 141 20.16 -9.37 -15.43
N LEU A 142 19.23 -8.68 -16.09
CA LEU A 142 18.42 -9.25 -17.17
C LEU A 142 19.28 -9.68 -18.37
N GLU A 143 20.27 -8.86 -18.74
CA GLU A 143 21.24 -9.18 -19.79
C GLU A 143 22.05 -10.43 -19.42
N MET A 144 22.62 -10.48 -18.21
CA MET A 144 23.34 -11.67 -17.75
C MET A 144 22.47 -12.93 -17.75
N LEU A 145 21.21 -12.82 -17.31
CA LEU A 145 20.26 -13.94 -17.30
C LEU A 145 19.91 -14.43 -18.71
N LEU A 146 19.86 -13.54 -19.71
CA LEU A 146 19.61 -13.89 -21.11
C LEU A 146 20.84 -14.51 -21.79
N GLU A 147 22.03 -14.01 -21.48
CA GLU A 147 23.31 -14.48 -22.05
C GLU A 147 23.70 -15.85 -21.51
N ASP A 148 23.76 -15.99 -20.18
CA ASP A 148 24.10 -17.23 -19.51
C ASP A 148 23.36 -17.31 -18.17
N PRO A 149 22.18 -17.97 -18.13
CA PRO A 149 21.38 -18.04 -16.92
C PRO A 149 22.08 -18.80 -15.80
N SER A 150 23.10 -19.63 -16.07
CA SER A 150 23.82 -20.34 -15.02
C SER A 150 24.63 -19.41 -14.10
N ARG A 151 25.00 -18.21 -14.58
CA ARG A 151 25.74 -17.19 -13.82
C ARG A 151 24.89 -16.41 -12.83
N VAL A 152 23.56 -16.43 -13.00
CA VAL A 152 22.62 -15.69 -12.16
C VAL A 152 21.80 -16.71 -11.38
N ASP A 153 22.37 -17.25 -10.30
CA ASP A 153 21.65 -18.09 -9.35
C ASP A 153 21.15 -17.28 -8.13
N PHE A 154 20.47 -17.94 -7.18
CA PHE A 154 19.93 -17.24 -6.01
C PHE A 154 21.02 -16.71 -5.07
N ASP A 155 22.19 -17.34 -5.02
CA ASP A 155 23.29 -16.89 -4.18
C ASP A 155 23.96 -15.65 -4.76
N TYR A 156 24.11 -15.61 -6.08
CA TYR A 156 24.50 -14.43 -6.83
C TYR A 156 23.49 -13.30 -6.62
N LEU A 157 22.19 -13.55 -6.86
CA LEU A 157 21.15 -12.53 -6.71
C LEU A 157 21.14 -11.94 -5.29
N ARG A 158 21.32 -12.78 -4.26
CA ARG A 158 21.38 -12.32 -2.88
C ARG A 158 22.62 -11.46 -2.62
N ARG A 159 23.81 -12.00 -2.87
CA ARG A 159 25.08 -11.37 -2.46
C ARG A 159 25.46 -10.17 -3.31
N GLU A 160 25.24 -10.24 -4.61
CA GLU A 160 25.73 -9.24 -5.55
C GLU A 160 24.70 -8.15 -5.83
N TRP A 161 23.39 -8.45 -5.75
CA TRP A 161 22.36 -7.54 -6.27
C TRP A 161 21.33 -7.11 -5.22
N LEU A 162 20.78 -8.04 -4.43
CA LEU A 162 19.77 -7.73 -3.42
C LEU A 162 20.37 -7.11 -2.17
N ASP A 163 21.43 -7.70 -1.61
CA ASP A 163 22.05 -7.25 -0.34
C ASP A 163 23.37 -6.50 -0.55
N VAL A 164 24.09 -6.74 -1.65
CA VAL A 164 25.44 -6.19 -1.93
C VAL A 164 26.38 -6.39 -0.72
N THR A 165 26.63 -7.64 -0.38
CA THR A 165 27.50 -8.00 0.78
C THR A 165 28.98 -8.10 0.41
N GLU A 166 29.30 -8.12 -0.88
CA GLU A 166 30.66 -8.21 -1.42
C GLU A 166 30.93 -6.98 -2.31
N SER A 167 32.20 -6.62 -2.50
CA SER A 167 32.57 -5.54 -3.42
C SER A 167 32.37 -6.03 -4.86
N GLY A 168 31.16 -5.83 -5.37
CA GLY A 168 30.70 -6.39 -6.62
C GLY A 168 30.35 -5.37 -7.69
N ASP A 169 29.56 -5.83 -8.65
CA ASP A 169 29.14 -5.08 -9.84
C ASP A 169 28.12 -3.96 -9.57
N PHE A 170 27.55 -3.94 -8.36
CA PHE A 170 26.50 -3.01 -7.96
C PHE A 170 26.91 -2.27 -6.68
N PRO A 171 26.92 -0.92 -6.68
CA PRO A 171 27.35 -0.15 -5.51
C PRO A 171 26.27 0.01 -4.42
N ILE A 172 25.00 -0.28 -4.72
CA ILE A 172 23.88 -0.12 -3.77
C ILE A 172 22.92 -1.30 -3.88
N ALA A 173 22.50 -1.85 -2.75
CA ALA A 173 21.57 -2.96 -2.65
C ALA A 173 20.20 -2.63 -3.29
N MET A 174 19.65 -3.57 -4.08
CA MET A 174 18.26 -3.46 -4.53
C MET A 174 17.27 -3.54 -3.37
N ASN A 175 17.64 -4.15 -2.23
CA ASN A 175 16.85 -4.09 -1.01
C ASN A 175 16.70 -2.64 -0.50
N ASP A 176 17.72 -1.79 -0.63
CA ASP A 176 17.62 -0.37 -0.29
C ASP A 176 16.68 0.37 -1.25
N MET A 177 16.74 0.04 -2.55
CA MET A 177 15.83 0.60 -3.55
C MET A 177 14.37 0.20 -3.27
N MET A 178 14.12 -1.06 -2.92
CA MET A 178 12.80 -1.54 -2.52
C MET A 178 12.31 -0.83 -1.26
N ALA A 179 13.16 -0.73 -0.22
CA ALA A 179 12.80 -0.05 1.02
C ALA A 179 12.48 1.43 0.78
N ALA A 180 13.31 2.14 0.00
CA ALA A 180 13.13 3.55 -0.31
C ALA A 180 11.84 3.81 -1.11
N THR A 181 11.57 3.00 -2.14
CA THR A 181 10.34 3.11 -2.95
C THR A 181 9.09 2.84 -2.12
N PHE A 182 9.07 1.80 -1.27
CA PHE A 182 7.97 1.55 -0.34
C PHE A 182 7.80 2.67 0.69
N ALA A 183 8.90 3.22 1.21
CA ALA A 183 8.87 4.33 2.16
C ALA A 183 8.29 5.60 1.52
N LEU A 184 8.64 5.92 0.27
CA LEU A 184 8.09 7.05 -0.47
C LEU A 184 6.59 6.89 -0.74
N VAL A 185 6.15 5.68 -1.12
CA VAL A 185 4.71 5.37 -1.27
C VAL A 185 3.97 5.59 0.04
N LEU A 186 4.51 5.08 1.16
CA LEU A 186 3.90 5.24 2.48
C LEU A 186 3.91 6.71 2.93
N LEU A 187 4.99 7.45 2.65
CA LEU A 187 5.11 8.87 2.98
C LEU A 187 4.02 9.70 2.29
N ASP A 188 3.82 9.51 0.99
CA ASP A 188 2.77 10.23 0.24
C ASP A 188 1.36 9.85 0.73
N ALA A 189 1.10 8.55 0.91
CA ALA A 189 -0.19 8.08 1.43
C ALA A 189 -0.48 8.65 2.82
N ALA A 190 0.50 8.61 3.73
CA ALA A 190 0.38 9.17 5.07
C ALA A 190 0.21 10.69 5.05
N TYR A 191 0.96 11.40 4.19
CA TYR A 191 0.84 12.85 4.05
C TYR A 191 -0.57 13.26 3.62
N ARG A 192 -1.10 12.63 2.56
CA ARG A 192 -2.45 12.92 2.05
C ARG A 192 -3.53 12.56 3.06
N MET A 193 -3.43 11.39 3.70
CA MET A 193 -4.36 10.97 4.74
C MET A 193 -4.38 11.95 5.91
N ASN A 194 -3.21 12.34 6.43
CA ASN A 194 -3.14 13.28 7.56
C ASN A 194 -3.68 14.66 7.19
N LEU A 195 -3.36 15.17 5.99
CA LEU A 195 -3.88 16.45 5.52
C LEU A 195 -5.41 16.41 5.41
N TRP A 196 -5.94 15.35 4.79
CA TRP A 196 -7.38 15.14 4.65
C TRP A 196 -8.08 15.05 6.00
N LEU A 197 -7.60 14.20 6.93
CA LEU A 197 -8.18 14.03 8.27
C LEU A 197 -8.20 15.34 9.07
N ARG A 198 -7.13 16.13 9.02
CA ARG A 198 -7.05 17.44 9.72
C ARG A 198 -8.09 18.45 9.22
N GLN A 199 -8.54 18.32 7.98
CA GLN A 199 -9.55 19.20 7.40
C GLN A 199 -10.98 18.83 7.83
N GLN A 200 -11.21 17.67 8.44
CA GLN A 200 -12.57 17.18 8.73
C GLN A 200 -13.11 17.53 10.13
N GLY A 201 -12.32 18.15 11.02
CA GLY A 201 -12.80 18.52 12.37
C GLY A 201 -13.27 17.33 13.23
N ILE A 202 -12.59 16.18 13.12
CA ILE A 202 -13.02 14.89 13.69
C ILE A 202 -13.03 14.93 15.24
N ARG A 203 -14.14 14.49 15.83
CA ARG A 203 -14.25 14.16 17.26
C ARG A 203 -13.70 12.74 17.51
N TRP A 204 -12.39 12.64 17.72
CA TRP A 204 -11.66 11.37 17.80
C TRP A 204 -12.10 10.45 18.95
N ASP A 205 -12.59 11.02 20.04
CA ASP A 205 -13.15 10.30 21.19
C ASP A 205 -14.48 9.59 20.88
N ARG A 206 -15.19 10.06 19.84
CA ARG A 206 -16.48 9.51 19.40
C ARG A 206 -16.39 8.74 18.08
N LEU A 207 -15.31 8.92 17.30
CA LEU A 207 -15.10 8.27 16.02
C LEU A 207 -15.17 6.74 16.13
N MET A 208 -16.01 6.14 15.29
CA MET A 208 -15.96 4.72 14.98
C MET A 208 -15.17 4.50 13.68
N VAL A 209 -14.37 3.43 13.64
CA VAL A 209 -13.59 3.07 12.46
C VAL A 209 -13.89 1.64 12.06
N LEU A 210 -14.18 1.43 10.78
CA LEU A 210 -14.34 0.13 10.17
C LEU A 210 -13.30 -0.03 9.07
N ILE A 211 -12.43 -1.02 9.19
CA ILE A 211 -11.51 -1.41 8.13
C ILE A 211 -12.06 -2.69 7.49
N SER A 212 -12.48 -2.57 6.24
CA SER A 212 -12.94 -3.67 5.40
C SER A 212 -12.10 -3.73 4.12
N GLY A 213 -12.13 -4.85 3.40
CA GLY A 213 -11.42 -5.01 2.13
C GLY A 213 -9.98 -5.52 2.25
N LYS A 214 -9.36 -5.70 1.08
CA LYS A 214 -8.12 -6.49 0.92
C LYS A 214 -6.97 -5.64 0.41
N ALA A 215 -5.80 -5.87 1.00
CA ALA A 215 -4.53 -5.29 0.60
C ALA A 215 -3.59 -6.40 0.08
N GLY A 216 -3.78 -6.80 -1.18
CA GLY A 216 -3.06 -7.95 -1.75
C GLY A 216 -3.75 -9.27 -1.38
N ARG A 217 -3.05 -10.17 -0.69
CA ARG A 217 -3.61 -11.49 -0.33
C ARG A 217 -4.70 -11.39 0.74
N PRO A 218 -5.68 -12.32 0.79
CA PRO A 218 -6.79 -12.29 1.75
C PRO A 218 -6.39 -12.30 3.23
N THR A 219 -5.18 -12.75 3.56
CA THR A 219 -4.66 -12.87 4.93
C THR A 219 -3.84 -11.66 5.38
N ALA A 220 -3.64 -10.65 4.53
CA ALA A 220 -2.85 -9.48 4.86
C ALA A 220 -3.66 -8.44 5.65
N ALA A 221 -3.04 -7.83 6.67
CA ALA A 221 -3.58 -6.70 7.41
C ALA A 221 -4.91 -6.96 8.14
N VAL A 222 -5.12 -8.20 8.59
CA VAL A 222 -6.35 -8.65 9.28
C VAL A 222 -6.29 -8.47 10.80
N THR A 223 -5.19 -7.91 11.33
CA THR A 223 -5.02 -7.59 12.75
C THR A 223 -4.46 -6.18 12.93
N TRP A 224 -4.63 -5.61 14.12
CA TRP A 224 -4.10 -4.28 14.46
C TRP A 224 -2.61 -4.15 14.15
N GLN A 225 -1.82 -5.16 14.56
CA GLN A 225 -0.37 -5.18 14.45
C GLN A 225 0.11 -5.32 13.00
N THR A 226 -0.74 -5.83 12.11
CA THR A 226 -0.40 -6.08 10.71
C THR A 226 -1.04 -5.07 9.75
N ASN A 227 -1.77 -4.08 10.26
CA ASN A 227 -2.47 -3.07 9.47
C ASN A 227 -1.96 -1.66 9.79
N SER A 228 -1.20 -1.08 8.86
CA SER A 228 -0.58 0.24 9.05
C SER A 228 -1.58 1.39 9.24
N LEU A 229 -2.82 1.24 8.76
CA LEU A 229 -3.84 2.26 8.93
C LEU A 229 -4.25 2.41 10.40
N CYS A 230 -4.24 1.32 11.18
CA CYS A 230 -4.57 1.35 12.60
C CYS A 230 -3.62 2.30 13.35
N HIS A 231 -2.31 2.10 13.15
CA HIS A 231 -1.29 2.96 13.75
C HIS A 231 -1.34 4.39 13.19
N MET A 232 -1.60 4.56 11.89
CA MET A 232 -1.72 5.87 11.26
C MET A 232 -2.87 6.69 11.87
N LEU A 233 -4.05 6.09 12.04
CA LEU A 233 -5.21 6.75 12.66
C LEU A 233 -4.98 7.05 14.14
N TRP A 234 -4.36 6.13 14.87
CA TRP A 234 -3.97 6.36 16.25
C TRP A 234 -3.03 7.57 16.38
N GLN A 235 -2.00 7.67 15.53
CA GLN A 235 -1.11 8.83 15.51
C GLN A 235 -1.83 10.12 15.07
N ALA A 236 -2.66 10.07 14.03
CA ALA A 236 -3.41 11.22 13.52
C ALA A 236 -4.38 11.78 14.58
N SER A 237 -4.93 10.93 15.45
CA SER A 237 -5.77 11.32 16.57
C SER A 237 -5.00 12.00 17.72
N GLY A 238 -3.68 12.08 17.67
CA GLY A 238 -2.88 12.46 18.85
C GLY A 238 -2.90 11.39 19.94
N LYS A 239 -3.07 10.12 19.53
CA LYS A 239 -3.09 8.92 20.39
C LYS A 239 -4.34 8.79 21.29
N VAL A 240 -5.44 9.44 20.93
CA VAL A 240 -6.70 9.40 21.72
C VAL A 240 -7.77 8.48 21.12
N LEU A 241 -7.60 8.03 19.87
CA LEU A 241 -8.50 7.04 19.27
C LEU A 241 -8.45 5.74 20.07
N SER A 242 -9.59 5.36 20.65
CA SER A 242 -9.72 4.10 21.39
C SER A 242 -9.60 2.89 20.46
N PRO A 243 -8.74 1.90 20.74
CA PRO A 243 -8.70 0.65 20.00
C PRO A 243 -10.04 -0.09 19.97
N GLU A 244 -10.88 0.07 21.00
CA GLU A 244 -12.20 -0.56 21.08
C GLU A 244 -13.20 0.00 20.06
N ARG A 245 -12.91 1.15 19.44
CA ARG A 245 -13.76 1.79 18.42
C ARG A 245 -13.29 1.54 16.99
N LEU A 246 -12.21 0.78 16.80
CA LEU A 246 -11.71 0.42 15.48
C LEU A 246 -11.80 -1.09 15.28
N TYR A 247 -12.57 -1.47 14.27
CA TYR A 247 -12.82 -2.85 13.92
C TYR A 247 -12.20 -3.17 12.56
N ILE A 248 -11.48 -4.29 12.50
CA ILE A 248 -11.07 -4.90 11.23
C ILE A 248 -12.08 -6.00 10.93
N ALA A 249 -12.87 -5.82 9.88
CA ALA A 249 -13.93 -6.74 9.50
C ALA A 249 -13.71 -7.23 8.05
N PRO A 250 -12.83 -8.22 7.82
CA PRO A 250 -12.45 -8.67 6.48
C PRO A 250 -13.61 -9.26 5.65
N HIS A 251 -14.71 -9.61 6.33
CA HIS A 251 -15.92 -10.21 5.77
C HIS A 251 -17.14 -9.28 5.85
N SER A 252 -16.96 -8.02 6.24
CA SER A 252 -18.05 -7.04 6.14
C SER A 252 -18.48 -6.91 4.69
N PRO A 253 -19.80 -6.92 4.40
CA PRO A 253 -20.31 -6.66 3.06
C PRO A 253 -19.92 -5.26 2.55
#